data_AF-A0A7J2KA19-F1
#
_entry.id   AF-A0A7J2KA19-F1
#
_cell.length_a   1.000
_cell.length_b   1.000
_cell.length_c   1.000
_cell.angle_alpha   90.00
_cell.angle_beta   90.00
_cell.angle_gamma   90.00
#
_symmetry.space_group_name_H-M   'P 1'
#
loop_
_entity.id
_entity.type
_entity.pdbx_description
1 polymer ?
#
loop_
_entity_poly.entity_id
_entity_poly.type
_entity_poly.pdbx_seq_one_letter_code
_entity_poly.pdbx_strand_id
1 'polypeptide(L)'
;MHTSTEYFYELKSVKIHELEPNLKNEVVDLVNGRAELDKIIVYEYEHIPMRLQELFNELRKKGLMTLGTIVYRGKLYVICISRR
;
A
#
# COMPACT_ATOMS: atom_id res chain seq x y z
N MET A 1 -19.78 -22.50 -8.65
CA MET A 1 -18.69 -21.58 -9.01
C MET A 1 -18.40 -20.73 -7.78
N HIS A 2 -17.32 -21.04 -7.05
CA HIS A 2 -17.00 -20.36 -5.79
C HIS A 2 -16.49 -18.94 -6.07
N THR A 3 -17.07 -17.98 -5.35
CA THR A 3 -16.85 -16.54 -5.40
C THR A 3 -15.39 -16.20 -5.14
N SER A 4 -14.72 -15.59 -6.12
CA SER A 4 -13.31 -15.13 -6.00
C SER A 4 -13.22 -13.64 -5.66
N THR A 5 -14.32 -13.00 -5.26
CA THR A 5 -14.44 -11.54 -5.15
C THR A 5 -14.52 -11.03 -3.70
N GLU A 6 -14.41 -11.89 -2.70
CA GLU A 6 -14.71 -11.53 -1.29
C GLU A 6 -13.49 -11.52 -0.34
N TYR A 7 -12.26 -11.53 -0.87
CA TYR A 7 -11.05 -11.33 -0.05
C TYR A 7 -10.43 -9.93 -0.17
N PHE A 8 -11.22 -8.95 -0.61
CA PHE A 8 -10.79 -7.56 -0.53
C PHE A 8 -11.32 -6.95 0.75
N TYR A 9 -10.54 -7.17 1.82
CA TYR A 9 -10.52 -6.28 2.98
C TYR A 9 -10.65 -4.83 2.49
N GLU A 10 -11.56 -4.06 3.10
CA GLU A 10 -11.71 -2.63 2.81
C GLU A 10 -10.32 -1.99 2.82
N LEU A 11 -9.88 -1.53 1.64
CA LEU A 11 -8.56 -0.95 1.46
C LEU A 11 -8.51 0.38 2.21
N LYS A 12 -8.08 0.35 3.46
CA LYS A 12 -7.94 1.56 4.26
C LYS A 12 -6.70 2.31 3.80
N SER A 13 -6.92 3.36 3.03
CA SER A 13 -5.87 4.33 2.72
C SER A 13 -5.59 5.16 3.98
N VAL A 14 -4.32 5.27 4.36
CA VAL A 14 -3.84 6.10 5.46
C VAL A 14 -3.01 7.22 4.88
N LYS A 15 -3.21 8.46 5.34
CA LYS A 15 -2.37 9.57 4.89
C LYS A 15 -1.00 9.46 5.56
N ILE A 16 0.06 9.82 4.84
CA ILE A 16 1.44 9.76 5.38
C ILE A 16 1.59 10.47 6.73
N HIS A 17 0.89 11.59 6.94
CA HIS A 17 0.98 12.35 8.20
C HIS A 17 0.25 11.69 9.38
N GLU A 18 -0.60 10.69 9.13
CA GLU A 18 -1.28 9.90 10.15
C GLU A 18 -0.49 8.65 10.56
N LEU A 19 0.62 8.35 9.87
CA LEU A 19 1.50 7.24 10.20
C LEU A 19 2.31 7.53 11.47
N GLU A 20 2.62 6.46 12.21
CA GLU A 20 3.57 6.54 13.32
C GLU A 20 4.93 7.10 12.83
N PRO A 21 5.65 7.90 13.63
CA PRO A 21 6.86 8.60 13.18
C PRO A 21 7.92 7.69 12.53
N ASN A 22 8.15 6.51 13.12
CA ASN A 22 9.11 5.54 12.59
C ASN A 22 8.66 5.01 11.22
N LEU A 23 7.39 4.63 11.09
CA LEU A 23 6.84 4.15 9.82
C LEU A 23 6.80 5.26 8.76
N LYS A 24 6.49 6.49 9.17
CA LYS A 24 6.55 7.66 8.29
C LYS A 24 7.95 7.85 7.71
N ASN A 25 8.99 7.78 8.54
CA ASN A 25 10.38 7.90 8.08
C ASN A 25 10.73 6.79 7.09
N GLU A 26 10.39 5.54 7.39
CA GLU A 26 10.61 4.41 6.47
C GLU A 26 9.88 4.61 5.12
N VAL A 27 8.64 5.12 5.14
CA VAL A 27 7.91 5.45 3.90
C VAL A 27 8.62 6.57 3.15
N VAL A 28 9.05 7.64 3.83
CA VAL A 28 9.77 8.78 3.22
C VAL A 28 11.07 8.31 2.58
N ASP A 29 11.87 7.50 3.27
CA ASP A 29 13.12 6.95 2.75
C ASP A 29 12.87 6.03 1.53
N LEU A 30 11.83 5.21 1.58
CA LEU A 30 11.44 4.33 0.48
C LEU A 30 11.03 5.10 -0.78
N VAL A 31 10.35 6.23 -0.63
CA VAL A 31 9.87 7.05 -1.76
C VAL A 31 10.80 8.19 -2.13
N ASN A 32 11.89 8.40 -1.39
CA ASN A 32 12.82 9.50 -1.61
C ASN A 32 13.34 9.49 -3.05
N GLY A 33 13.13 10.59 -3.77
CA GLY A 33 13.49 10.73 -5.18
C GLY A 33 12.63 9.94 -6.17
N ARG A 34 11.59 9.21 -5.73
CA ARG A 34 10.67 8.46 -6.60
C ARG A 34 9.33 9.17 -6.82
N ALA A 35 8.85 9.92 -5.84
CA ALA A 35 7.59 10.65 -5.91
C ALA A 35 7.50 11.75 -4.85
N GLU A 36 6.66 12.75 -5.13
CA GLU A 36 6.29 13.79 -4.15
C GLU A 36 5.38 13.19 -3.07
N LEU A 37 5.57 13.61 -1.81
CA LEU A 37 4.90 13.01 -0.65
C LEU A 37 3.38 13.15 -0.68
N ASP A 38 2.85 14.22 -1.29
CA ASP A 38 1.41 14.46 -1.44
C ASP A 38 0.74 13.50 -2.45
N LYS A 39 1.53 12.89 -3.33
CA LYS A 39 1.07 11.91 -4.32
C LYS A 39 1.10 10.48 -3.82
N ILE A 40 1.70 10.24 -2.65
CA ILE A 40 1.82 8.91 -2.06
C ILE A 40 0.49 8.51 -1.42
N ILE A 41 0.06 7.31 -1.75
CA ILE A 41 -1.09 6.62 -1.16
C ILE A 41 -0.54 5.42 -0.40
N VAL A 42 -0.81 5.34 0.90
CA VAL A 42 -0.39 4.21 1.73
C VAL A 42 -1.62 3.37 2.07
N TYR A 43 -1.61 2.09 1.70
CA TYR A 43 -2.65 1.14 2.08
C TYR A 43 -2.19 0.31 3.27
N GLU A 44 -3.01 0.26 4.32
CA GLU A 44 -2.80 -0.61 5.48
C GLU A 44 -3.60 -1.91 5.33
N TYR A 45 -2.94 -3.04 5.59
CA TYR A 45 -3.55 -4.36 5.66
C TYR A 45 -3.26 -4.97 7.02
N GLU A 46 -4.33 -5.35 7.74
CA GLU A 46 -4.22 -5.99 9.06
C GLU A 46 -3.57 -7.37 8.99
N HIS A 47 -3.71 -8.06 7.85
CA HIS A 47 -3.10 -9.34 7.59
C HIS A 47 -2.26 -9.29 6.31
N ILE A 48 -1.12 -9.97 6.33
CA ILE A 48 -0.25 -10.09 5.14
C ILE A 48 -0.91 -11.07 4.16
N PRO A 49 -1.33 -10.65 2.97
CA PRO A 49 -1.97 -11.54 2.01
C PRO A 49 -0.99 -12.60 1.53
N MET A 50 -1.42 -13.87 1.48
CA MET A 50 -0.58 -14.96 0.96
C MET A 50 -0.18 -14.75 -0.51
N ARG A 51 -0.99 -14.01 -1.27
CA ARG A 51 -0.81 -13.75 -2.70
C ARG A 51 -0.56 -12.27 -2.99
N LEU A 52 0.60 -11.77 -2.55
CA LEU A 52 1.03 -10.39 -2.80
C LEU A 52 1.01 -10.00 -4.29
N GLN A 53 1.30 -10.95 -5.18
CA GLN A 53 1.27 -10.70 -6.62
C GLN A 53 -0.14 -10.38 -7.14
N GLU A 54 -1.17 -11.08 -6.66
CA GLU A 54 -2.56 -10.78 -7.00
C GLU A 54 -2.94 -9.39 -6.48
N LEU A 55 -2.52 -9.05 -5.26
CA LEU A 55 -2.73 -7.72 -4.70
C LEU A 55 -2.13 -6.62 -5.59
N PHE A 56 -0.88 -6.76 -6.00
CA PHE A 56 -0.22 -5.77 -6.85
C PHE A 56 -0.86 -5.67 -8.24
N ASN A 57 -1.34 -6.79 -8.79
CA ASN A 57 -2.06 -6.80 -10.06
C ASN A 57 -3.38 -6.02 -9.95
N GLU A 58 -4.12 -6.18 -8.85
CA GLU A 58 -5.36 -5.44 -8.63
C GLU A 58 -5.12 -3.94 -8.40
N LEU A 59 -4.09 -3.58 -7.63
CA LEU A 59 -3.69 -2.18 -7.48
C LEU A 59 -3.32 -1.57 -8.84
N ARG A 60 -2.59 -2.31 -9.69
CA ARG A 60 -2.27 -1.89 -11.06
C ARG A 60 -3.52 -1.69 -11.91
N LYS A 61 -4.51 -2.59 -11.85
CA LYS A 61 -5.79 -2.43 -12.57
C LYS A 61 -6.56 -1.17 -12.15
N LYS A 62 -6.40 -0.76 -10.88
CA LYS A 62 -6.96 0.50 -10.34
C LYS A 62 -6.17 1.75 -10.75
N GLY A 63 -5.15 1.62 -11.59
CA GLY A 63 -4.32 2.75 -12.04
C GLY A 63 -3.25 3.17 -11.03
N LEU A 64 -2.92 2.32 -10.06
CA LEU A 64 -1.90 2.58 -9.07
C LEU A 64 -0.57 1.94 -9.46
N MET A 65 0.53 2.55 -9.06
CA MET A 65 1.87 1.98 -9.14
C MET A 65 2.41 1.77 -7.74
N THR A 66 2.67 0.51 -7.39
CA THR A 66 3.36 0.16 -6.14
C THR A 66 4.82 0.59 -6.22
N LEU A 67 5.25 1.41 -5.27
CA LEU A 67 6.65 1.83 -5.09
C LEU A 67 7.41 0.88 -4.16
N GLY A 68 6.70 0.23 -3.24
CA GLY A 68 7.26 -0.75 -2.32
C GLY A 68 6.27 -1.17 -1.24
N THR A 69 6.76 -1.99 -0.32
CA THR A 69 6.00 -2.52 0.81
C THR A 69 6.81 -2.49 2.09
N ILE A 70 6.17 -2.22 3.21
CA ILE A 70 6.76 -2.25 4.55
C ILE A 70 5.92 -3.16 5.43
N VAL A 71 6.55 -4.05 6.19
CA VAL A 71 5.88 -4.81 7.25
C VAL A 71 6.23 -4.17 8.58
N TYR A 72 5.22 -3.70 9.31
CA TYR A 72 5.41 -3.00 10.57
C TYR A 72 4.33 -3.41 11.56
N ARG A 73 4.76 -3.87 12.76
CA ARG A 73 3.87 -4.38 13.83
C ARG A 73 2.85 -5.43 13.35
N GLY A 74 3.28 -6.34 12.49
CA GLY A 74 2.44 -7.43 11.96
C GLY A 74 1.46 -7.01 10.86
N LYS A 75 1.43 -5.72 10.49
CA LYS A 75 0.63 -5.19 9.39
C LYS A 75 1.48 -4.99 8.14
N LEU A 76 0.86 -5.12 6.98
CA LEU A 76 1.47 -4.78 5.70
C LEU A 76 1.03 -3.38 5.29
N TYR A 77 2.01 -2.55 4.92
CA TYR A 77 1.81 -1.25 4.32
C TYR A 77 2.25 -1.31 2.87
N VAL A 78 1.37 -0.97 1.95
CA VAL A 78 1.67 -0.92 0.50
C VAL A 78 1.69 0.54 0.06
N ILE A 79 2.84 0.96 -0.45
CA ILE A 79 3.11 2.35 -0.81
C ILE A 79 2.90 2.47 -2.32
N CYS A 80 1.98 3.34 -2.71
CA CYS A 80 1.54 3.51 -4.08
C CYS A 80 1.57 4.97 -4.51
N ILE A 81 1.60 5.19 -5.83
CA ILE A 81 1.25 6.46 -6.46
C ILE A 81 0.15 6.24 -7.51
N SER A 82 -0.64 7.28 -7.77
CA SER A 82 -1.56 7.28 -8.92
C SER A 82 -0.76 7.46 -10.22
N ARG A 83 -1.10 6.69 -11.27
CA ARG A 83 -0.53 6.85 -12.63
C ARG A 83 -1.26 7.91 -13.48
N ARG A 84 -2.23 8.62 -12.91
CA ARG A 84 -2.99 9.67 -13.60
C ARG A 84 -2.29 11.01 -13.56
#